data_AF-A0A653ZT39-F1
#
_entry.id   AF-A0A653ZT39-F1
#
_cell.length_a   1.000
_cell.length_b   1.000
_cell.length_c   1.000
_cell.angle_alpha   90.00
_cell.angle_beta   90.00
_cell.angle_gamma   90.00
#
_symmetry.space_group_name_H-M   'P 1'
#
loop_
_entity.id
_entity.type
_entity.pdbx_description
1 polymer ?
#
loop_
_entity_poly.entity_id
_entity_poly.type
_entity_poly.pdbx_seq_one_letter_code
_entity_poly.pdbx_strand_id
1 'polypeptide(L)'
;MVFKYNNQGIHDCGQNKIKYHSAFMPKRVKEGNREKTLSLYAKRLLYLNPDLNIEMFSKMIYTANMLNILTPLDNKEVRTIINKAFNIRQAPRVNKTKRFFFQDITLTPVEKSRKCLEVLNQEKREKTQEKKNLISELFCNWDCHTDGKITPKKIMDITGLKKTMVYEYFKGNPNEIPDCDNI
;
A
#
# COMPACT_ATOMS: atom_id res chain seq x y z
N MET A 1 -6.41 18.39 8.34
CA MET A 1 -6.40 17.75 7.00
C MET A 1 -7.84 17.57 6.58
N VAL A 2 -8.24 18.09 5.41
CA VAL A 2 -9.63 18.00 4.92
C VAL A 2 -9.68 16.94 3.83
N PHE A 3 -10.49 15.89 4.04
CA PHE A 3 -10.68 14.82 3.05
C PHE A 3 -11.74 15.23 2.03
N LYS A 4 -11.43 15.04 0.73
CA LYS A 4 -12.37 15.25 -0.38
C LYS A 4 -12.86 13.90 -0.90
N TYR A 5 -14.13 13.60 -0.70
CA TYR A 5 -14.71 12.32 -1.10
C TYR A 5 -15.30 12.40 -2.51
N ASN A 6 -15.17 11.33 -3.29
CA ASN A 6 -15.83 11.20 -4.59
C ASN A 6 -17.31 10.82 -4.42
N ASN A 7 -18.04 10.69 -5.54
CA ASN A 7 -19.46 10.33 -5.56
C ASN A 7 -19.77 8.95 -4.92
N GLN A 8 -18.75 8.10 -4.72
CA GLN A 8 -18.88 6.82 -4.03
C GLN A 8 -18.55 6.89 -2.52
N GLY A 9 -18.29 8.09 -1.99
CA GLY A 9 -17.91 8.31 -0.60
C GLY A 9 -16.49 7.87 -0.27
N ILE A 10 -15.60 7.81 -1.26
CA ILE A 10 -14.20 7.39 -1.11
C ILE A 10 -13.29 8.60 -1.30
N HIS A 11 -12.39 8.83 -0.33
CA HIS A 11 -11.24 9.70 -0.51
C HIS A 11 -10.02 8.82 -0.78
N ASP A 12 -9.38 9.03 -1.91
CA ASP A 12 -8.17 8.32 -2.32
C ASP A 12 -6.96 9.27 -2.27
N CYS A 13 -5.96 8.92 -1.46
CA CYS A 13 -4.69 9.65 -1.40
C CYS A 13 -3.72 9.27 -2.53
N GLY A 14 -4.13 8.39 -3.44
CA GLY A 14 -3.33 7.92 -4.57
C GLY A 14 -2.08 7.15 -4.13
N GLN A 15 -0.99 7.35 -4.86
CA GLN A 15 0.31 6.74 -4.53
C GLN A 15 0.92 7.32 -3.24
N ASN A 16 0.55 8.56 -2.88
CA ASN A 16 1.03 9.26 -1.70
C ASN A 16 0.21 8.86 -0.46
N LYS A 17 0.37 7.61 -0.05
CA LYS A 17 -0.34 7.03 1.11
C LYS A 17 -0.06 7.83 2.38
N ILE A 18 -1.08 8.03 3.19
CA ILE A 18 -0.95 8.66 4.51
C ILE A 18 -0.28 7.66 5.46
N LYS A 19 0.82 8.09 6.08
CA LYS A 19 1.52 7.30 7.10
C LYS A 19 0.85 7.56 8.46
N TYR A 20 0.58 6.52 9.24
CA TYR A 20 -0.05 6.64 10.55
C TYR A 20 0.45 5.58 11.54
N HIS A 21 0.30 5.85 12.84
CA HIS A 21 0.65 4.91 13.90
C HIS A 21 -0.51 3.97 14.22
N SER A 22 -0.18 2.72 14.47
CA SER A 22 -1.13 1.71 14.97
C SER A 22 -0.47 0.92 16.09
N ALA A 23 -1.09 0.92 17.26
CA ALA A 23 -0.72 0.06 18.38
C ALA A 23 -1.42 -1.30 18.20
N PHE A 24 -0.68 -2.28 17.69
CA PHE A 24 -1.15 -3.65 17.52
C PHE A 24 -0.22 -4.61 18.27
N MET A 25 -0.79 -5.46 19.11
CA MET A 25 -0.06 -6.54 19.78
C MET A 25 -0.36 -7.86 19.07
N PRO A 26 0.63 -8.49 18.39
CA PRO A 26 0.45 -9.79 17.76
C PRO A 26 0.15 -10.86 18.80
N LYS A 27 -0.57 -11.93 18.43
CA LYS A 27 -0.84 -13.07 19.30
C LYS A 27 0.30 -14.09 19.21
N ARG A 28 0.48 -14.89 20.27
CA ARG A 28 1.43 -16.02 20.34
C ARG A 28 2.88 -15.63 20.03
N VAL A 29 3.35 -14.53 20.61
CA VAL A 29 4.75 -14.10 20.47
C VAL A 29 5.67 -15.12 21.13
N LYS A 30 6.60 -15.68 20.34
CA LYS A 30 7.62 -16.64 20.79
C LYS A 30 8.78 -15.95 21.50
N GLU A 31 9.58 -16.74 22.20
CA GLU A 31 10.84 -16.31 22.78
C GLU A 31 11.80 -15.69 21.75
N GLY A 32 12.71 -14.84 22.21
CA GLY A 32 13.61 -14.03 21.37
C GLY A 32 13.05 -12.68 20.92
N ASN A 33 11.73 -12.52 20.74
CA ASN A 33 11.11 -11.25 20.28
C ASN A 33 10.16 -10.58 21.28
N ARG A 34 9.97 -11.18 22.47
CA ARG A 34 8.97 -10.77 23.47
C ARG A 34 9.14 -9.32 23.92
N GLU A 35 10.32 -9.00 24.46
CA GLU A 35 10.64 -7.67 24.99
C GLU A 35 10.50 -6.58 23.92
N LYS A 36 11.11 -6.81 22.75
CA LYS A 36 11.05 -5.88 21.62
C LYS A 36 9.60 -5.61 21.19
N THR A 37 8.79 -6.67 21.10
CA THR A 37 7.39 -6.56 20.67
C THR A 37 6.55 -5.81 21.69
N LEU A 38 6.64 -6.20 22.96
CA LEU A 38 5.88 -5.56 24.04
C LEU A 38 6.31 -4.09 24.24
N SER A 39 7.61 -3.81 24.16
CA SER A 39 8.15 -2.45 24.22
C SER A 39 7.64 -1.55 23.11
N LEU A 40 7.60 -2.08 21.88
CA LEU A 40 7.13 -1.32 20.73
C LEU A 40 5.62 -1.08 20.79
N TYR A 41 4.85 -2.06 21.27
CA TYR A 41 3.43 -1.93 21.55
C TYR A 41 3.19 -0.84 22.62
N ALA A 42 3.91 -0.91 23.74
CA ALA A 42 3.82 0.03 24.85
C ALA A 42 4.08 1.49 24.43
N LYS A 43 5.18 1.73 23.70
CA LYS A 43 5.51 3.06 23.16
C LYS A 43 4.41 3.61 22.25
N ARG A 44 3.87 2.78 21.35
CA ARG A 44 2.81 3.21 20.43
C ARG A 44 1.50 3.47 21.13
N LEU A 45 1.18 2.68 22.16
CA LEU A 45 -0.04 2.84 22.92
C LEU A 45 -0.07 4.21 23.63
N LEU A 46 1.02 4.58 24.30
CA LEU A 46 1.15 5.91 24.92
C LEU A 46 1.19 7.03 23.89
N TYR A 47 1.92 6.85 22.80
CA TYR A 47 1.98 7.88 21.75
C TYR A 47 0.60 8.21 21.17
N LEU A 48 -0.25 7.18 21.00
CA LEU A 48 -1.62 7.36 20.51
C LEU A 48 -2.60 7.87 21.59
N ASN A 49 -2.23 7.79 22.87
CA ASN A 49 -3.07 8.13 24.02
C ASN A 49 -2.24 8.92 25.05
N PRO A 50 -1.90 10.19 24.77
CA PRO A 50 -0.97 10.97 25.59
C PRO A 50 -1.46 11.19 27.03
N ASP A 51 -2.78 11.17 27.24
CA ASP A 51 -3.42 11.39 28.54
C ASP A 51 -3.60 10.09 29.35
N LEU A 52 -3.11 8.96 28.85
CA LEU A 52 -3.22 7.67 29.54
C LEU A 52 -2.40 7.70 30.84
N ASN A 53 -3.06 7.45 31.97
CA ASN A 53 -2.38 7.38 33.26
C ASN A 53 -1.54 6.09 33.41
N ILE A 54 -0.58 6.11 34.34
CA ILE A 54 0.38 5.02 34.51
C ILE A 54 -0.27 3.71 34.97
N GLU A 55 -1.33 3.77 35.77
CA GLU A 55 -2.02 2.60 36.31
C GLU A 55 -2.76 1.83 35.21
N MET A 56 -3.57 2.53 34.41
CA MET A 56 -4.28 1.97 33.26
C MET A 56 -3.29 1.46 32.22
N PHE A 57 -2.24 2.24 31.92
CA PHE A 57 -1.20 1.82 31.00
C PHE A 57 -0.53 0.53 31.48
N SER A 58 -0.12 0.46 32.76
CA SER A 58 0.50 -0.73 33.34
C SER A 58 -0.42 -1.95 33.21
N LYS A 59 -1.70 -1.80 33.57
CA LYS A 59 -2.70 -2.87 33.44
C LYS A 59 -2.78 -3.38 32.00
N MET A 60 -2.84 -2.49 31.00
CA MET A 60 -2.87 -2.87 29.58
C MET A 60 -1.61 -3.64 29.15
N ILE A 61 -0.43 -3.22 29.59
CA ILE A 61 0.83 -3.90 29.24
C ILE A 61 0.94 -5.26 29.91
N TYR A 62 0.55 -5.38 31.19
CA TYR A 62 0.50 -6.69 31.86
C TYR A 62 -0.49 -7.64 31.21
N THR A 63 -1.69 -7.16 30.86
CA THR A 63 -2.68 -7.97 30.13
C THR A 63 -2.12 -8.41 28.77
N ALA A 64 -1.47 -7.53 28.02
CA ALA A 64 -0.83 -7.90 26.76
C ALA A 64 0.29 -8.93 26.95
N ASN A 65 1.12 -8.80 27.98
CA ASN A 65 2.15 -9.79 28.32
C ASN A 65 1.55 -11.18 28.53
N MET A 66 0.45 -11.27 29.29
CA MET A 66 -0.18 -12.53 29.63
C MET A 66 -0.98 -13.17 28.48
N LEU A 67 -1.68 -12.37 27.67
CA LEU A 67 -2.58 -12.89 26.64
C LEU A 67 -1.91 -13.09 25.28
N ASN A 68 -0.86 -12.32 24.97
CA ASN A 68 -0.29 -12.27 23.63
C ASN A 68 1.08 -12.95 23.51
N ILE A 69 1.78 -13.18 24.62
CA ILE A 69 3.12 -13.78 24.64
C ILE A 69 3.01 -15.21 25.15
N LEU A 70 3.58 -16.19 24.43
CA LEU A 70 3.45 -17.61 24.77
C LEU A 70 4.08 -17.94 26.13
N THR A 71 5.30 -17.43 26.34
CA THR A 71 5.99 -17.45 27.62
C THR A 71 6.04 -16.00 28.09
N PRO A 72 5.19 -15.54 29.02
CA PRO A 72 5.19 -14.15 29.47
C PRO A 72 6.56 -13.73 29.99
N LEU A 73 6.89 -12.44 29.84
CA LEU A 73 8.05 -11.83 30.49
C LEU A 73 7.82 -11.76 31.99
N ASP A 74 8.90 -11.74 32.76
CA ASP A 74 8.80 -11.61 34.20
C ASP A 74 8.31 -10.20 34.62
N ASN A 75 7.86 -10.08 35.86
CA ASN A 75 7.32 -8.81 36.36
C ASN A 75 8.34 -7.65 36.34
N LYS A 76 9.62 -7.93 36.52
CA LYS A 76 10.69 -6.93 36.54
C LYS A 76 10.99 -6.41 35.13
N GLU A 77 11.02 -7.30 34.14
CA GLU A 77 11.13 -6.97 32.72
C GLU A 77 9.94 -6.11 32.28
N VAL A 78 8.71 -6.51 32.62
CA VAL A 78 7.50 -5.75 32.26
C VAL A 78 7.50 -4.36 32.91
N ARG A 79 7.85 -4.23 34.19
CA ARG A 79 7.98 -2.92 34.86
C ARG A 79 9.03 -2.04 34.18
N THR A 80 10.15 -2.64 33.78
CA THR A 80 11.21 -1.93 33.06
C THR A 80 10.70 -1.36 31.74
N ILE A 81 9.91 -2.13 30.99
CA ILE A 81 9.27 -1.69 29.75
C ILE A 81 8.29 -0.54 30.00
N ILE A 82 7.40 -0.69 30.99
CA ILE A 82 6.40 0.31 31.38
C ILE A 82 7.11 1.63 31.71
N ASN A 83 8.07 1.60 32.63
CA ASN A 83 8.77 2.80 33.09
C ASN A 83 9.54 3.48 31.95
N LYS A 84 10.24 2.70 31.11
CA LYS A 84 10.94 3.24 29.94
C LYS A 84 9.98 3.92 28.96
N ALA A 85 8.85 3.29 28.66
CA ALA A 85 7.88 3.86 27.71
C ALA A 85 7.14 5.09 28.28
N PHE A 86 6.80 5.08 29.56
CA PHE A 86 6.05 6.16 30.20
C PHE A 86 6.91 7.42 30.41
N ASN A 87 8.18 7.24 30.78
CA ASN A 87 9.11 8.34 31.02
C ASN A 87 9.69 8.90 29.72
N ILE A 88 9.99 8.03 28.74
CA ILE A 88 10.56 8.42 27.46
C ILE A 88 9.45 8.36 26.41
N ARG A 89 8.60 9.39 26.40
CA ARG A 89 7.46 9.57 25.48
C ARG A 89 7.88 9.96 24.05
N GLN A 90 8.95 9.34 23.55
CA GLN A 90 9.42 9.60 22.20
C GLN A 90 8.46 9.02 21.16
N ALA A 91 8.20 9.79 20.09
CA ALA A 91 7.42 9.33 18.96
C ALA A 91 8.08 8.08 18.31
N PRO A 92 7.41 6.91 18.30
CA PRO A 92 7.94 5.74 17.62
C PRO A 92 7.92 5.97 16.10
N ARG A 93 8.69 5.19 15.32
CA ARG A 93 8.58 5.24 13.86
C ARG A 93 7.19 4.80 13.40
N VAL A 94 6.65 5.52 12.41
CA VAL A 94 5.36 5.22 11.77
C VAL A 94 5.38 3.81 11.17
N ASN A 95 4.30 3.04 11.35
CA ASN A 95 4.27 1.60 11.04
C ASN A 95 3.16 1.16 10.09
N LYS A 96 2.25 2.06 9.72
CA LYS A 96 1.17 1.76 8.78
C LYS A 96 1.03 2.87 7.75
N THR A 97 0.44 2.51 6.63
CA THR A 97 0.08 3.42 5.54
C THR A 97 -1.36 3.16 5.15
N LYS A 98 -2.13 4.21 4.88
CA LYS A 98 -3.51 4.12 4.41
C LYS A 98 -3.69 4.98 3.17
N ARG A 99 -4.31 4.40 2.15
CA ARG A 99 -4.59 5.04 0.86
C ARG A 99 -6.03 5.55 0.78
N PHE A 100 -6.97 4.70 1.19
CA PHE A 100 -8.40 4.95 1.06
C PHE A 100 -9.04 5.30 2.40
N PHE A 101 -9.89 6.32 2.38
CA PHE A 101 -10.74 6.74 3.49
C PHE A 101 -12.19 6.74 3.02
N PHE A 102 -13.11 6.40 3.91
CA PHE A 102 -14.52 6.25 3.59
C PHE A 102 -15.31 7.26 4.40
N GLN A 103 -16.26 7.92 3.76
CA GLN A 103 -17.19 8.83 4.41
C GLN A 103 -18.15 8.06 5.32
N ASP A 104 -18.67 6.94 4.81
CA ASP A 104 -19.47 6.00 5.60
C ASP A 104 -18.56 5.10 6.45
N ILE A 105 -18.67 5.28 7.77
CA ILE A 105 -17.92 4.52 8.77
C ILE A 105 -18.50 3.13 9.01
N THR A 106 -19.77 2.90 8.68
CA THR A 106 -20.51 1.66 8.95
C THR A 106 -20.19 0.54 7.96
N LEU A 107 -19.60 0.89 6.81
CA LEU A 107 -19.18 -0.08 5.79
C LEU A 107 -18.36 -1.23 6.39
N THR A 108 -18.73 -2.44 6.01
CA THR A 108 -18.02 -3.67 6.37
C THR A 108 -16.64 -3.73 5.70
N PRO A 109 -15.72 -4.58 6.22
CA PRO A 109 -14.43 -4.80 5.57
C PRO A 109 -14.55 -5.27 4.11
N VAL A 110 -15.57 -6.06 3.79
CA VAL A 110 -15.81 -6.58 2.43
C VAL A 110 -16.23 -5.46 1.48
N GLU A 111 -17.17 -4.60 1.90
CA GLU A 111 -17.62 -3.46 1.08
C GLU A 111 -16.51 -2.45 0.86
N LYS A 112 -15.72 -2.16 1.91
CA LYS A 112 -14.52 -1.32 1.80
C LYS A 112 -13.54 -1.90 0.78
N SER A 113 -13.30 -3.21 0.82
CA SER A 113 -12.41 -3.89 -0.14
C SER A 113 -12.92 -3.77 -1.58
N ARG A 114 -14.21 -4.03 -1.82
CA ARG A 114 -14.83 -3.90 -3.15
C ARG A 114 -14.67 -2.50 -3.71
N LYS A 115 -15.00 -1.47 -2.93
CA LYS A 115 -14.83 -0.06 -3.28
C LYS A 115 -13.36 0.28 -3.61
N CYS A 116 -12.39 -0.22 -2.83
CA CYS A 116 -10.97 -0.04 -3.16
C CYS A 116 -10.60 -0.69 -4.50
N LEU A 117 -11.08 -1.91 -4.75
CA LEU A 117 -10.75 -2.66 -5.96
C LEU A 117 -11.31 -2.00 -7.21
N GLU A 118 -12.49 -1.39 -7.15
CA GLU A 118 -13.05 -0.62 -8.28
C GLU A 118 -12.10 0.50 -8.71
N VAL A 119 -11.61 1.29 -7.76
CA VAL A 119 -10.64 2.37 -8.03
C VAL A 119 -9.33 1.80 -8.58
N LEU A 120 -8.77 0.78 -7.95
CA LEU A 120 -7.51 0.16 -8.38
C LEU A 120 -7.60 -0.46 -9.78
N ASN A 121 -8.72 -1.10 -10.09
CA ASN A 121 -8.95 -1.69 -11.41
C ASN A 121 -9.12 -0.62 -12.48
N GLN A 122 -9.77 0.50 -12.15
CA GLN A 122 -9.87 1.65 -13.05
C GLN A 122 -8.49 2.23 -13.38
N GLU A 123 -7.65 2.48 -12.38
CA GLU A 123 -6.28 2.94 -12.60
C GLU A 123 -5.47 1.97 -13.46
N LYS A 124 -5.65 0.65 -13.24
CA LYS A 124 -4.96 -0.37 -14.03
C LYS A 124 -5.41 -0.36 -15.49
N ARG A 125 -6.70 -0.14 -15.75
CA ARG A 125 -7.24 -0.01 -17.10
C ARG A 125 -6.69 1.23 -17.79
N GLU A 126 -6.69 2.37 -17.11
CA GLU A 126 -6.14 3.63 -17.63
C GLU A 126 -4.67 3.48 -18.00
N LYS A 127 -3.83 2.95 -17.10
CA LYS A 127 -2.41 2.67 -17.41
C LYS A 127 -2.19 1.68 -18.53
N THR A 128 -3.12 0.75 -18.73
CA THR A 128 -3.05 -0.18 -19.85
C THR A 128 -3.40 0.55 -21.14
N GLN A 129 -4.42 1.41 -21.10
CA GLN A 129 -4.83 2.22 -22.24
C GLN A 129 -3.76 3.25 -22.64
N GLU A 130 -3.13 3.94 -21.68
CA GLU A 130 -2.02 4.87 -21.95
C GLU A 130 -0.89 4.19 -22.75
N LYS A 131 -0.51 2.98 -22.35
CA LYS A 131 0.51 2.20 -23.06
C LYS A 131 0.06 1.74 -24.45
N LYS A 132 -1.23 1.46 -24.62
CA LYS A 132 -1.82 1.14 -25.93
C LYS A 132 -1.77 2.38 -26.83
N ASN A 133 -2.15 3.53 -26.31
CA ASN A 133 -2.10 4.81 -27.01
C ASN A 133 -0.66 5.13 -27.43
N LEU A 134 0.34 4.87 -26.57
CA LEU A 134 1.76 5.02 -26.95
C LEU A 134 2.14 4.20 -28.19
N ILE A 135 1.67 2.95 -28.29
CA ILE A 135 1.93 2.11 -29.48
C ILE A 135 1.20 2.69 -30.70
N SER A 136 -0.06 3.10 -30.53
CA SER A 136 -0.86 3.73 -31.60
C SER A 136 -0.19 5.01 -32.13
N GLU A 137 0.27 5.88 -31.24
CA GLU A 137 0.99 7.11 -31.59
C GLU A 137 2.30 6.82 -32.31
N LEU A 138 3.04 5.78 -31.91
CA LEU A 138 4.23 5.33 -32.63
C LEU A 138 3.89 4.86 -34.04
N PHE A 139 2.77 4.16 -34.23
CA PHE A 139 2.33 3.71 -35.55
C PHE A 139 1.94 4.89 -36.44
N CYS A 140 1.19 5.87 -35.91
CA CYS A 140 0.79 7.06 -36.65
C CYS A 140 1.97 7.90 -37.15
N ASN A 141 3.08 7.90 -36.40
CA ASN A 141 4.28 8.67 -36.73
C ASN A 141 5.40 7.80 -37.34
N TRP A 142 5.10 6.55 -37.67
CA TRP A 142 6.11 5.63 -38.19
C TRP A 142 6.46 5.97 -39.63
N ASP A 143 7.74 6.21 -39.90
CA ASP A 143 8.22 6.43 -41.26
C ASP A 143 8.96 5.19 -41.76
N CYS A 144 8.30 4.42 -42.60
CA CYS A 144 8.87 3.20 -43.14
C CYS A 144 10.14 3.42 -44.00
N HIS A 145 10.38 4.63 -44.53
CA HIS A 145 11.61 4.92 -45.28
C HIS A 145 12.82 5.04 -44.36
N THR A 146 12.67 5.67 -43.20
CA THR A 146 13.75 5.93 -42.26
C THR A 146 13.86 4.86 -41.18
N ASP A 147 12.72 4.42 -40.64
CA ASP A 147 12.63 3.44 -39.55
C ASP A 147 12.55 1.99 -40.05
N GLY A 148 12.28 1.80 -41.35
CA GLY A 148 12.10 0.50 -41.99
C GLY A 148 10.84 -0.25 -41.53
N LYS A 149 10.73 -1.54 -41.89
CA LYS A 149 9.57 -2.37 -41.54
C LYS A 149 9.32 -2.41 -40.03
N ILE A 150 8.08 -2.17 -39.65
CA ILE A 150 7.63 -2.22 -38.26
C ILE A 150 7.53 -3.67 -37.77
N THR A 151 8.02 -3.94 -36.55
CA THR A 151 7.93 -5.28 -35.95
C THR A 151 7.66 -5.17 -34.45
N PRO A 152 7.01 -6.18 -33.83
CA PRO A 152 6.83 -6.21 -32.38
C PRO A 152 8.14 -6.06 -31.61
N LYS A 153 9.26 -6.57 -32.17
CA LYS A 153 10.58 -6.44 -31.56
C LYS A 153 11.05 -4.98 -31.49
N LYS A 154 10.97 -4.25 -32.60
CA LYS A 154 11.34 -2.82 -32.63
C LYS A 154 10.52 -2.00 -31.64
N ILE A 155 9.21 -2.26 -31.55
CA ILE A 155 8.35 -1.56 -30.59
C ILE A 155 8.76 -1.85 -29.14
N MET A 156 9.10 -3.10 -28.81
CA MET A 156 9.64 -3.43 -27.48
C MET A 156 10.96 -2.69 -27.21
N ASP A 157 11.85 -2.62 -28.19
CA ASP A 157 13.16 -1.98 -28.04
C ASP A 157 13.02 -0.45 -27.84
N ILE A 158 12.08 0.19 -28.55
CA ILE A 158 11.80 1.64 -28.44
C ILE A 158 11.09 1.99 -27.13
N THR A 159 10.07 1.20 -26.75
CA THR A 159 9.16 1.56 -25.65
C THR A 159 9.52 0.92 -24.31
N GLY A 160 10.35 -0.12 -24.31
CA GLY A 160 10.59 -0.97 -23.15
C GLY A 160 9.36 -1.77 -22.69
N LEU A 161 8.30 -1.83 -23.49
CA LEU A 161 7.07 -2.54 -23.14
C LEU A 161 7.27 -4.07 -23.17
N LYS A 162 6.46 -4.77 -22.38
CA LYS A 162 6.52 -6.23 -22.27
C LYS A 162 6.06 -6.90 -23.57
N LYS A 163 6.73 -7.98 -23.95
CA LYS A 163 6.39 -8.84 -25.09
C LYS A 163 4.90 -9.16 -25.19
N THR A 164 4.30 -9.67 -24.12
CA THR A 164 2.88 -10.07 -24.13
C THR A 164 1.97 -8.91 -24.55
N MET A 165 2.23 -7.71 -24.05
CA MET A 165 1.43 -6.52 -24.33
C MET A 165 1.56 -6.09 -25.79
N VAL A 166 2.80 -6.02 -26.30
CA VAL A 166 3.04 -5.60 -27.68
C VAL A 166 2.43 -6.60 -28.66
N TYR A 167 2.61 -7.90 -28.43
CA TYR A 167 2.04 -8.94 -29.30
C TYR A 167 0.51 -8.98 -29.25
N GLU A 168 -0.10 -8.81 -28.07
CA GLU A 168 -1.56 -8.68 -27.95
C GLU A 168 -2.09 -7.45 -28.70
N TYR A 169 -1.35 -6.33 -28.66
CA TYR A 169 -1.71 -5.13 -29.41
C TYR A 169 -1.70 -5.37 -30.93
N PHE A 170 -0.60 -5.92 -31.46
CA PHE A 170 -0.49 -6.25 -32.89
C PHE A 170 -1.59 -7.22 -33.34
N LYS A 171 -1.89 -8.24 -32.53
CA LYS A 171 -2.96 -9.21 -32.83
C LYS A 171 -4.36 -8.57 -32.80
N GLY A 172 -4.59 -7.64 -31.86
CA GLY A 172 -5.89 -6.99 -31.67
C GLY A 172 -6.16 -5.87 -32.68
N ASN A 173 -5.12 -5.23 -33.20
CA ASN A 173 -5.23 -4.04 -34.06
C ASN A 173 -4.43 -4.18 -35.37
N PRO A 174 -4.71 -5.20 -36.21
CA PRO A 174 -3.92 -5.43 -37.43
C PRO A 174 -3.99 -4.26 -38.43
N ASN A 175 -5.12 -3.54 -38.46
CA ASN A 175 -5.34 -2.42 -39.40
C ASN A 175 -4.60 -1.13 -39.00
N GLU A 176 -4.09 -1.05 -37.77
CA GLU A 176 -3.31 0.11 -37.31
C GLU A 176 -1.83 -0.04 -37.65
N ILE A 177 -1.38 -1.23 -38.05
CA ILE A 177 0.04 -1.50 -38.33
C ILE A 177 0.40 -0.84 -39.66
N PRO A 178 1.42 0.06 -39.69
CA PRO A 178 1.90 0.67 -40.93
C PRO A 178 2.27 -0.37 -41.98
N ASP A 179 1.69 -0.25 -43.17
CA ASP A 179 2.04 -1.06 -44.33
C ASP A 179 3.32 -0.53 -44.97
N CYS A 180 4.44 -1.16 -44.63
CA CYS A 180 5.73 -0.84 -45.23
C CYS A 180 6.08 -1.74 -46.45
N ASP A 181 5.17 -2.63 -46.88
CA ASP A 181 5.46 -3.60 -47.95
C ASP A 181 5.19 -3.02 -49.36
N ASN A 182 4.60 -1.82 -49.46
CA ASN A 182 4.28 -1.10 -50.70
C ASN A 182 5.11 0.19 -50.92
N ILE A 183 6.35 0.24 -50.41
CA ILE A 183 7.22 1.43 -50.39
C ILE A 183 8.46 1.25 -51.25
#